data_AF-A0A1M7YC35-F1
#
_entry.id   AF-A0A1M7YC35-F1
#
_cell.length_a   1.000
_cell.length_b   1.000
_cell.length_c   1.000
_cell.angle_alpha   90.00
_cell.angle_beta   90.00
_cell.angle_gamma   90.00
#
_symmetry.space_group_name_H-M   'P 1'
#
loop_
_entity.id
_entity.type
_entity.pdbx_description
1 polymer ?
#
loop_
_entity_poly.entity_id
_entity_poly.type
_entity_poly.pdbx_seq_one_letter_code
_entity_poly.pdbx_strand_id
1 'polypeptide(L)'
;MSENNVAYLVTSGCYSDYAVDSVFLDKEKAYLYAQLHQMRVESYDIRDNMKIIPGLKIKVIYRKETGKTKGEYFDFQILRAQLDNYTRNETEFRNYPNIQKTFSRLEIVRYIPFSVTFTEEDEKHINDKYMKVCYDIMAYCQERVSAGYSDKQINGFLESKFERGKIE
;
A
#
# COMPACT_ATOMS: atom_id res chain seq x y z
N MET A 1 31.79 2.97 8.24
CA MET A 1 31.97 2.60 6.83
C MET A 1 30.64 2.02 6.37
N SER A 2 29.95 2.67 5.44
CA SER A 2 28.72 2.12 4.86
C SER A 2 29.12 0.92 4.01
N GLU A 3 28.82 -0.30 4.46
CA GLU A 3 28.85 -1.47 3.59
C GLU A 3 27.90 -1.19 2.43
N ASN A 4 28.43 -1.09 1.22
CA ASN A 4 27.62 -1.08 0.01
C ASN A 4 26.94 -2.45 -0.05
N ASN A 5 25.69 -2.50 0.40
CA ASN A 5 24.89 -3.71 0.45
C ASN A 5 24.33 -3.97 -0.95
N VAL A 6 25.21 -4.26 -1.91
CA VAL A 6 24.86 -4.43 -3.32
C VAL A 6 25.38 -5.79 -3.78
N ALA A 7 24.49 -6.60 -4.32
CA ALA A 7 24.83 -7.84 -5.02
C ALA A 7 25.00 -7.52 -6.51
N TYR A 8 26.05 -8.05 -7.10
CA TYR A 8 26.31 -8.00 -8.53
C TYR A 8 25.99 -9.38 -9.11
N LEU A 9 24.89 -9.46 -9.84
CA LEU A 9 24.45 -10.66 -10.53
C LEU A 9 25.08 -10.68 -11.92
N VAL A 10 25.75 -11.77 -12.27
CA VAL A 10 26.23 -12.02 -13.63
C VAL A 10 25.23 -12.90 -14.36
N THR A 11 24.78 -12.44 -15.52
CA THR A 11 23.75 -13.12 -16.32
C THR A 11 24.18 -13.31 -17.77
N SER A 12 23.74 -14.41 -18.38
CA SER A 12 23.96 -14.73 -19.80
C SER A 12 23.10 -13.93 -20.79
N GLY A 13 22.25 -13.00 -20.30
CA GLY A 13 21.60 -11.97 -21.14
C GLY A 13 20.35 -12.41 -21.93
N CYS A 14 19.72 -13.53 -21.58
CA CYS A 14 18.49 -14.00 -22.22
C CYS A 14 17.24 -13.25 -21.72
N TYR A 15 16.34 -12.88 -22.65
CA TYR A 15 15.18 -12.02 -22.41
C TYR A 15 14.00 -12.70 -21.68
N SER A 16 14.14 -13.98 -21.27
CA SER A 16 13.13 -14.67 -20.47
C SER A 16 13.81 -15.43 -19.33
N ASP A 17 13.61 -14.91 -18.12
CA ASP A 17 13.70 -15.59 -16.82
C ASP A 17 14.98 -16.38 -16.48
N TYR A 18 15.93 -15.66 -15.87
CA TYR A 18 16.89 -16.12 -14.85
C TYR A 18 17.86 -17.28 -15.19
N ALA A 19 18.93 -16.96 -15.92
CA ALA A 19 20.20 -17.67 -15.75
C ALA A 19 21.17 -16.74 -15.00
N VAL A 20 21.07 -16.73 -13.67
CA VAL A 20 22.11 -16.15 -12.83
C VAL A 20 23.25 -17.15 -12.80
N ASP A 21 24.32 -16.85 -13.54
CA ASP A 21 25.49 -17.70 -13.64
C ASP A 21 26.35 -17.58 -12.37
N SER A 22 26.41 -16.39 -11.78
CA SER A 22 27.16 -16.13 -10.54
C SER A 22 26.68 -14.86 -9.83
N VAL A 23 26.90 -14.80 -8.52
CA VAL A 23 26.59 -13.64 -7.67
C VAL A 23 27.85 -13.23 -6.90
N PHE A 24 28.16 -11.94 -6.91
CA PHE A 24 29.32 -11.37 -6.22
C PHE A 24 28.89 -10.20 -5.33
N LEU A 25 29.54 -10.05 -4.17
CA LEU A 25 29.45 -8.82 -3.36
C LEU A 25 30.50 -7.78 -3.77
N ASP A 26 31.56 -8.23 -4.43
CA ASP A 26 32.64 -7.41 -4.95
C ASP A 26 32.36 -7.06 -6.41
N LYS A 27 32.31 -5.75 -6.70
CA LYS A 27 32.03 -5.23 -8.04
C LYS A 27 33.10 -5.68 -9.05
N GLU A 28 34.37 -5.53 -8.71
CA GLU A 28 35.46 -5.77 -9.64
C GLU A 28 35.54 -7.23 -10.05
N LYS A 29 35.31 -8.15 -9.09
CA LYS A 29 35.21 -9.59 -9.38
C LYS A 29 34.06 -9.94 -10.32
N ALA A 30 32.89 -9.31 -10.12
CA ALA A 30 31.73 -9.56 -10.97
C ALA A 30 31.98 -9.13 -12.42
N TYR A 31 32.57 -7.95 -12.61
CA TYR A 31 32.88 -7.43 -13.95
C TYR A 31 34.00 -8.21 -14.64
N LEU A 32 35.03 -8.63 -13.89
CA LEU A 32 36.09 -9.48 -14.44
C LEU A 32 35.53 -10.83 -14.89
N TYR A 33 34.70 -11.47 -14.08
CA TYR A 33 34.03 -12.71 -14.43
C TYR A 33 33.14 -12.53 -15.66
N ALA A 34 32.31 -11.49 -15.69
CA ALA A 34 31.45 -11.21 -16.83
C ALA A 34 32.25 -10.95 -18.12
N GLN A 35 33.40 -10.28 -18.04
CA GLN A 35 34.29 -10.07 -19.19
C GLN A 35 34.87 -11.38 -19.73
N LEU A 36 35.33 -12.28 -18.85
CA LEU A 36 35.88 -13.58 -19.24
C LEU A 36 34.85 -14.48 -19.92
N HIS A 37 33.58 -14.36 -19.50
CA HIS A 37 32.49 -15.22 -19.96
C HIS A 37 31.53 -14.55 -20.96
N GLN A 38 31.82 -13.31 -21.40
CA GLN A 38 30.99 -12.51 -22.31
C GLN A 38 29.54 -12.32 -21.81
N MET A 39 29.41 -12.04 -20.52
CA MET A 39 28.14 -11.92 -19.80
C MET A 39 27.84 -10.46 -19.40
N ARG A 40 26.67 -10.24 -18.80
CA ARG A 40 26.24 -8.92 -18.28
C ARG A 40 26.25 -8.90 -16.77
N VAL A 41 26.48 -7.73 -16.18
CA VAL A 41 26.41 -7.50 -14.73
C VAL A 41 25.22 -6.60 -14.42
N GLU A 42 24.39 -7.03 -13.49
CA GLU A 42 23.29 -6.26 -12.93
C GLU A 42 23.53 -6.04 -11.43
N SER A 43 23.31 -4.82 -10.95
CA SER A 43 23.48 -4.46 -9.53
C SER A 43 22.14 -4.40 -8.82
N TYR A 44 22.02 -5.09 -7.70
CA TYR A 44 20.83 -5.14 -6.87
C TYR A 44 21.16 -4.72 -5.46
N ASP A 45 20.41 -3.75 -4.93
CA ASP A 45 20.49 -3.40 -3.52
C ASP A 45 19.99 -4.58 -2.66
N ILE A 46 20.90 -5.14 -1.88
CA ILE A 46 20.62 -6.12 -0.84
C ILE A 46 19.99 -5.38 0.33
N ARG A 47 18.71 -5.63 0.55
CA ARG A 47 17.94 -5.05 1.66
C ARG A 47 17.79 -6.03 2.82
N ASP A 48 18.77 -6.90 3.05
CA ASP A 48 18.77 -7.91 4.12
C ASP A 48 18.67 -7.29 5.53
N ASN A 49 19.09 -6.04 5.68
CA ASN A 49 18.93 -5.28 6.92
C ASN A 49 17.49 -4.74 7.12
N MET A 50 16.60 -4.84 6.12
CA MET A 50 15.21 -4.48 6.29
C MET A 50 14.46 -5.60 7.01
N LYS A 51 13.92 -5.26 8.19
CA LYS A 51 13.07 -6.17 8.95
C LYS A 51 11.81 -6.47 8.14
N ILE A 52 11.68 -7.72 7.68
CA ILE A 52 10.45 -8.25 7.10
C ILE A 52 9.48 -8.51 8.24
N ILE A 53 8.40 -7.74 8.32
CA ILE A 53 7.34 -7.96 9.30
C ILE A 53 6.13 -8.55 8.55
N PRO A 54 5.72 -9.80 8.83
CA PRO A 54 4.50 -10.32 8.25
C PRO A 54 3.30 -9.54 8.80
N GLY A 55 2.37 -9.22 7.91
CA GLY A 55 1.20 -8.42 8.27
C GLY A 55 0.03 -8.60 7.31
N LEU A 56 -1.06 -7.92 7.61
CA LEU A 56 -2.21 -7.79 6.73
C LEU A 56 -2.24 -6.40 6.12
N LYS A 57 -2.58 -6.34 4.84
CA LYS A 57 -3.08 -5.14 4.17
C LYS A 57 -4.59 -5.23 4.10
N ILE A 58 -5.27 -4.37 4.83
CA ILE A 58 -6.71 -4.18 4.78
C ILE A 58 -6.98 -2.99 3.88
N LYS A 59 -7.72 -3.21 2.81
CA LYS A 59 -8.15 -2.17 1.89
C LYS A 59 -9.67 -2.16 1.85
N VAL A 60 -10.27 -1.01 2.10
CA VAL A 60 -11.71 -0.80 2.05
C VAL A 60 -12.01 0.36 1.13
N ILE A 61 -12.84 0.12 0.13
CA ILE A 61 -13.39 1.17 -0.73
C ILE A 61 -14.88 1.29 -0.40
N TYR A 62 -15.28 2.42 0.16
CA TYR A 62 -16.66 2.77 0.40
C TYR A 62 -17.12 3.82 -0.60
N ARG A 63 -18.14 3.50 -1.37
CA ARG A 63 -18.78 4.41 -2.32
C ARG A 63 -20.21 4.70 -1.87
N LYS A 64 -20.53 5.99 -1.76
CA LYS A 64 -21.87 6.48 -1.43
C LYS A 64 -22.39 7.36 -2.54
N GLU A 65 -23.53 6.98 -3.11
CA GLU A 65 -24.18 7.69 -4.21
C GLU A 65 -25.35 8.53 -3.68
N THR A 66 -25.40 9.80 -4.08
CA THR A 66 -26.42 10.75 -3.69
C THR A 66 -27.17 11.25 -4.94
N GLY A 67 -28.47 11.56 -4.78
CA GLY A 67 -29.36 11.99 -5.87
C GLY A 67 -30.44 10.97 -6.21
N LYS A 68 -30.76 10.82 -7.51
CA LYS A 68 -31.87 9.99 -8.01
C LYS A 68 -31.67 8.50 -7.81
N THR A 69 -30.43 8.02 -7.90
CA THR A 69 -30.06 6.64 -7.57
C THR A 69 -29.24 6.68 -6.28
N LYS A 70 -29.87 6.24 -5.19
CA LYS A 70 -29.21 6.09 -3.89
C LYS A 70 -28.66 4.69 -3.81
N GLY A 71 -27.40 4.57 -3.40
CA GLY A 71 -26.71 3.29 -3.30
C GLY A 71 -25.44 3.44 -2.48
N GLU A 72 -25.12 2.39 -1.75
CA GLU A 72 -23.94 2.30 -0.91
C GLU A 72 -23.26 0.98 -1.19
N TYR A 73 -21.95 1.04 -1.45
CA TYR A 73 -21.17 -0.11 -1.89
C TYR A 73 -19.86 -0.16 -1.12
N PHE A 74 -19.55 -1.34 -0.61
CA PHE A 74 -18.28 -1.64 0.02
C PHE A 74 -17.54 -2.69 -0.81
N ASP A 75 -16.24 -2.47 -1.01
CA ASP A 75 -15.30 -3.46 -1.51
C ASP A 75 -14.21 -3.64 -0.44
N PHE A 76 -14.17 -4.82 0.16
CA PHE A 76 -13.23 -5.21 1.20
C PHE A 76 -12.18 -6.16 0.64
N GLN A 77 -10.91 -5.86 0.89
CA GLN A 77 -9.80 -6.72 0.54
C GLN A 77 -8.88 -6.86 1.76
N ILE A 78 -8.70 -8.09 2.23
CA ILE A 78 -7.75 -8.41 3.29
C ILE A 78 -6.70 -9.34 2.69
N LEU A 79 -5.48 -8.83 2.57
CA LEU A 79 -4.38 -9.51 1.90
C LEU A 79 -3.22 -9.71 2.87
N ARG A 80 -2.54 -10.84 2.76
CA ARG A 80 -1.22 -10.99 3.40
C ARG A 80 -0.24 -10.02 2.74
N ALA A 81 0.55 -9.34 3.56
CA ALA A 81 1.50 -8.35 3.12
C ALA A 81 2.82 -8.47 3.89
N GLN A 82 3.91 -8.17 3.19
CA GLN A 82 5.19 -7.87 3.81
C GLN A 82 5.20 -6.39 4.18
N LEU A 83 5.39 -6.10 5.46
CA LEU A 83 5.48 -4.74 5.97
C LEU A 83 6.95 -4.38 6.18
N ASP A 84 7.24 -3.10 5.99
CA ASP A 84 8.55 -2.49 6.19
C ASP A 84 8.43 -1.08 6.81
N ASN A 85 9.56 -0.40 6.98
CA ASN A 85 9.62 0.95 7.56
C ASN A 85 8.95 2.04 6.69
N TYR A 86 8.63 1.74 5.43
CA TYR A 86 7.99 2.67 4.50
C TYR A 86 6.49 2.41 4.36
N THR A 87 6.01 1.31 4.92
CA THR A 87 4.60 0.93 4.93
C THR A 87 3.80 1.93 5.77
N ARG A 88 2.81 2.58 5.16
CA ARG A 88 2.00 3.62 5.80
C ARG A 88 0.52 3.38 5.59
N ASN A 89 -0.25 3.70 6.61
CA ASN A 89 -1.70 3.73 6.54
C ASN A 89 -2.16 4.94 5.71
N GLU A 90 -3.21 4.76 4.93
CA GLU A 90 -3.70 5.79 4.02
C GLU A 90 -5.22 5.94 4.15
N THR A 91 -5.71 7.15 3.98
CA THR A 91 -7.15 7.41 3.87
C THR A 91 -7.36 8.55 2.92
N GLU A 92 -8.12 8.28 1.87
CA GLU A 92 -8.37 9.21 0.80
C GLU A 92 -9.86 9.34 0.56
N PHE A 93 -10.33 10.58 0.56
CA PHE A 93 -11.67 10.96 0.16
C PHE A 93 -11.64 11.66 -1.20
N ARG A 94 -12.58 11.29 -2.06
CA ARG A 94 -12.86 12.01 -3.32
C ARG A 94 -14.35 12.20 -3.49
N ASN A 95 -14.73 13.42 -3.86
CA ASN A 95 -16.09 13.74 -4.22
C ASN A 95 -16.19 13.96 -5.73
N TYR A 96 -17.16 13.30 -6.35
CA TYR A 96 -17.41 13.40 -7.78
C TYR A 96 -18.75 14.11 -8.00
N PRO A 97 -18.76 15.46 -8.02
CA PRO A 97 -19.95 16.21 -8.35
C PRO A 97 -20.25 16.01 -9.84
N ASN A 98 -21.33 15.31 -10.16
CA ASN A 98 -21.84 15.22 -11.53
C ASN A 98 -23.34 15.54 -11.51
N ILE A 99 -23.76 16.31 -12.52
CA ILE A 99 -25.12 16.86 -12.71
C ILE A 99 -26.19 15.76 -12.63
N GLN A 100 -25.88 14.54 -13.09
CA GLN A 100 -26.83 13.43 -13.09
C GLN A 100 -26.71 12.51 -11.86
N LYS A 101 -25.52 12.40 -11.28
CA LYS A 101 -25.23 11.48 -10.18
C LYS A 101 -24.01 11.92 -9.40
N THR A 102 -24.20 12.44 -8.19
CA THR A 102 -23.07 12.73 -7.32
C THR A 102 -22.71 11.46 -6.55
N PHE A 103 -21.43 11.13 -6.48
CA PHE A 103 -20.98 10.09 -5.58
C PHE A 103 -19.70 10.50 -4.87
N SER A 104 -19.58 10.03 -3.63
CA SER A 104 -18.38 10.19 -2.83
C SER A 104 -17.72 8.82 -2.69
N ARG A 105 -16.39 8.81 -2.74
CA ARG A 105 -15.56 7.62 -2.59
C ARG A 105 -14.59 7.85 -1.43
N LEU A 106 -14.56 6.90 -0.50
CA LEU A 106 -13.62 6.82 0.59
C LEU A 106 -12.79 5.54 0.39
N GLU A 107 -11.47 5.68 0.39
CA GLU A 107 -10.53 4.57 0.38
C GLU A 107 -9.74 4.58 1.68
N ILE A 108 -9.72 3.44 2.38
CA ILE A 108 -8.97 3.24 3.61
C ILE A 108 -8.01 2.08 3.38
N VAL A 109 -6.71 2.32 3.59
CA VAL A 109 -5.67 1.27 3.56
C VAL A 109 -5.00 1.20 4.92
N ARG A 110 -4.99 0.03 5.52
CA ARG A 110 -4.38 -0.22 6.84
C ARG A 110 -3.45 -1.41 6.77
N TYR A 111 -2.31 -1.26 7.42
CA TYR A 111 -1.31 -2.29 7.57
C TYR A 111 -1.23 -2.68 9.03
N ILE A 112 -1.52 -3.95 9.31
CA ILE A 112 -1.53 -4.49 10.66
C ILE A 112 -0.45 -5.57 10.74
N PRO A 113 0.64 -5.36 11.51
CA PRO A 113 1.55 -6.44 11.87
C PRO A 113 0.77 -7.52 12.61
N PHE A 114 0.90 -8.79 12.24
CA PHE A 114 0.26 -9.85 13.01
C PHE A 114 1.28 -10.92 13.41
N SER A 115 1.08 -11.47 14.60
CA SER A 115 1.95 -12.51 15.18
C SER A 115 1.40 -13.94 15.01
N VAL A 116 0.18 -14.10 14.47
CA VAL A 116 -0.56 -15.37 14.50
C VAL A 116 -1.47 -15.58 13.29
N THR A 117 -1.92 -16.82 13.10
CA THR A 117 -2.82 -17.26 12.03
C THR A 117 -4.11 -16.44 11.97
N PHE A 118 -4.39 -15.88 10.80
CA PHE A 118 -5.63 -15.16 10.47
C PHE A 118 -6.78 -16.15 10.21
N THR A 119 -7.91 -15.95 10.88
CA THR A 119 -9.11 -16.81 10.78
C THR A 119 -10.29 -16.08 10.12
N GLU A 120 -11.34 -16.82 9.74
CA GLU A 120 -12.58 -16.23 9.19
C GLU A 120 -13.31 -15.32 10.19
N GLU A 121 -13.21 -15.60 11.50
CA GLU A 121 -13.78 -14.73 12.53
C GLU A 121 -13.06 -13.37 12.61
N ASP A 122 -11.73 -13.38 12.42
CA ASP A 122 -10.93 -12.16 12.35
C ASP A 122 -11.31 -11.32 11.13
N GLU A 123 -11.53 -11.96 9.98
CA GLU A 123 -12.00 -11.28 8.77
C GLU A 123 -13.35 -10.59 8.98
N LYS A 124 -14.32 -11.31 9.55
CA LYS A 124 -15.63 -10.73 9.85
C LYS A 124 -15.50 -9.56 10.82
N HIS A 125 -14.71 -9.70 11.88
CA HIS A 125 -14.49 -8.63 12.86
C HIS A 125 -13.85 -7.39 12.22
N ILE A 126 -12.86 -7.58 11.35
CA ILE A 126 -12.23 -6.50 10.59
C ILE A 126 -13.24 -5.81 9.67
N ASN A 127 -14.03 -6.58 8.91
CA ASN A 127 -15.04 -6.03 8.02
C ASN A 127 -16.06 -5.20 8.79
N ASP A 128 -16.60 -5.72 9.90
CA ASP A 128 -17.54 -4.99 10.77
C ASP A 128 -16.93 -3.72 11.36
N LYS A 129 -15.67 -3.77 11.81
CA LYS A 129 -14.95 -2.61 12.34
C LYS A 129 -14.81 -1.54 11.26
N TYR A 130 -14.24 -1.89 10.09
CA TYR A 130 -13.96 -0.90 9.06
C TYR A 130 -15.21 -0.40 8.34
N MET A 131 -16.29 -1.18 8.31
CA MET A 131 -17.60 -0.68 7.87
C MET A 131 -18.06 0.49 8.74
N LYS A 132 -17.99 0.36 10.08
CA LYS A 132 -18.34 1.45 11.01
C LYS A 132 -17.43 2.68 10.83
N VAL A 133 -16.12 2.46 10.75
CA VAL A 133 -15.14 3.53 10.51
C VAL A 133 -15.43 4.27 9.20
N CYS A 134 -15.77 3.55 8.14
CA CYS A 134 -16.15 4.17 6.86
C CYS A 134 -17.39 5.04 6.98
N TYR A 135 -18.41 4.61 7.73
CA TYR A 135 -19.60 5.43 7.97
C TYR A 135 -19.25 6.74 8.68
N ASP A 136 -18.46 6.67 9.76
CA ASP A 136 -18.09 7.84 10.55
C ASP A 136 -17.26 8.84 9.73
N ILE A 137 -16.24 8.35 9.02
CA ILE A 137 -15.39 9.20 8.18
C ILE A 137 -16.16 9.76 6.99
N MET A 138 -17.00 8.96 6.34
CA MET A 138 -17.82 9.45 5.23
C MET A 138 -18.81 10.52 5.69
N ALA A 139 -19.46 10.35 6.84
CA ALA A 139 -20.34 11.37 7.40
C ALA A 139 -19.60 12.69 7.62
N TYR A 140 -18.40 12.64 8.23
CA TYR A 140 -17.54 13.80 8.38
C TYR A 140 -17.19 14.45 7.03
N CYS A 141 -16.78 13.66 6.03
CA CYS A 141 -16.40 14.18 4.72
C CYS A 141 -17.61 14.84 4.01
N GLN A 142 -18.80 14.25 4.10
CA GLN A 142 -20.03 14.78 3.50
C GLN A 142 -20.47 16.10 4.14
N GLU A 143 -20.31 16.23 5.46
CA GLU A 143 -20.54 17.50 6.16
C GLU A 143 -19.58 18.58 5.62
N ARG A 144 -18.30 18.26 5.43
CA ARG A 144 -17.30 19.20 4.92
C ARG A 144 -17.51 19.58 3.45
N VAL A 145 -17.90 18.63 2.61
CA VAL A 145 -18.32 18.92 1.24
C VAL A 145 -19.50 19.90 1.23
N SER A 146 -20.49 19.67 2.10
CA SER A 146 -21.66 20.55 2.21
C SER A 146 -21.30 21.95 2.71
N ALA A 147 -20.24 22.07 3.51
CA ALA A 147 -19.66 23.34 3.96
C ALA A 147 -18.70 23.99 2.93
N GLY A 148 -18.56 23.41 1.72
CA GLY A 148 -17.78 23.99 0.62
C GLY A 148 -16.28 23.68 0.65
N TYR A 149 -15.83 22.72 1.46
CA TYR A 149 -14.43 22.29 1.47
C TYR A 149 -14.11 21.47 0.23
N SER A 150 -12.94 21.72 -0.36
CA SER A 150 -12.39 20.89 -1.43
C SER A 150 -11.84 19.56 -0.91
N ASP A 151 -11.80 18.55 -1.78
CA ASP A 151 -11.22 17.23 -1.48
C ASP A 151 -9.80 17.35 -0.90
N LYS A 152 -8.97 18.25 -1.43
CA LYS A 152 -7.61 18.48 -0.92
C LYS A 152 -7.60 18.96 0.53
N GLN A 153 -8.51 19.84 0.91
CA GLN A 153 -8.60 20.31 2.29
C GLN A 153 -9.09 19.19 3.21
N ILE A 154 -10.09 18.42 2.77
CA ILE A 154 -10.62 17.28 3.53
C ILE A 154 -9.50 16.24 3.74
N ASN A 155 -8.78 15.86 2.69
CA ASN A 155 -7.68 14.89 2.77
C ASN A 155 -6.55 15.39 3.69
N GLY A 156 -6.17 16.67 3.60
CA GLY A 156 -5.19 17.25 4.54
C GLY A 156 -5.64 17.19 6.01
N PHE A 157 -6.95 17.34 6.28
CA PHE A 157 -7.48 17.14 7.63
C PHE A 157 -7.44 15.67 8.06
N LEU A 158 -7.81 14.75 7.18
CA LEU A 158 -7.78 13.31 7.44
C LEU A 158 -6.35 12.87 7.77
N GLU A 159 -5.38 13.21 6.92
CA GLU A 159 -3.95 12.97 7.16
C GLU A 159 -3.51 13.47 8.54
N SER A 160 -3.85 14.73 8.89
CA SER A 160 -3.47 15.30 10.20
C SER A 160 -4.12 14.61 11.40
N LYS A 161 -5.29 13.98 11.23
CA LYS A 161 -5.94 13.21 12.30
C LYS A 161 -5.34 11.81 12.46
N PHE A 162 -4.87 11.21 11.36
CA PHE A 162 -4.13 9.94 11.38
C PHE A 162 -2.75 10.11 12.02
N GLU A 163 -2.01 11.16 11.67
CA GLU A 163 -0.72 11.47 12.27
C GLU A 163 -0.80 11.74 13.78
N ARG A 164 -1.97 12.13 14.29
CA ARG A 164 -2.23 12.39 15.72
C ARG A 164 -2.87 11.20 16.47
N GLY A 165 -3.02 10.04 15.83
CA GLY A 165 -3.57 8.83 16.47
C GLY A 165 -5.05 8.94 16.88
N LYS A 166 -5.84 9.80 16.24
CA LYS A 166 -7.27 10.01 16.61
C LYS A 166 -8.25 9.19 15.79
N ILE A 167 -7.77 8.39 14.85
CA ILE A 167 -8.55 7.46 14.04
C ILE A 167 -7.73 6.17 13.93
N GLU A 168 -8.10 5.15 14.71
CA GLU A 168 -7.41 3.84 14.81
C GLU A 168 -8.15 2.71 14.08
#